data_AF-A0A6N3GQR2-F1
#
_entry.id   AF-A0A6N3GQR2-F1
#
_cell.length_a   1.000
_cell.length_b   1.000
_cell.length_c   1.000
_cell.angle_alpha   90.00
_cell.angle_beta   90.00
_cell.angle_gamma   90.00
#
_symmetry.space_group_name_H-M   'P 1'
#
loop_
_entity.id
_entity.type
_entity.pdbx_description
1 polymer ?
#
loop_
_entity_poly.entity_id
_entity_poly.type
_entity_poly.pdbx_seq_one_letter_code
_entity_poly.pdbx_strand_id
1 'polypeptide(L)'
;MFIPTEELYITLSVQPIPLWIMMYLSGNFDASQSWKQGELDLSNWLSENYCKNPDDNTLRKTVLTINGSTNTEKPKINITGDKDHYNYTEEWNKDTGKYTLTINHNGYVNIF
;
A
#
# COMPACT_ATOMS: atom_id res chain seq x y z
N MET A 1 13.10 24.22 12.81
CA MET A 1 12.06 23.17 12.77
C MET A 1 12.47 22.13 13.79
N PHE A 2 11.76 22.05 14.92
CA PHE A 2 12.03 21.08 15.98
C PHE A 2 11.27 19.80 15.64
N ILE A 3 11.98 18.69 15.46
CA ILE A 3 11.36 17.36 15.51
C ILE A 3 11.42 16.95 16.98
N PRO A 4 10.30 16.73 17.67
CA PRO A 4 10.33 16.16 19.02
C PRO A 4 11.03 14.80 18.95
N THR A 5 11.98 14.57 19.85
CA THR A 5 12.89 13.42 19.85
C THR A 5 12.27 12.08 20.30
N GLU A 6 10.94 11.99 20.41
CA GLU A 6 10.25 10.84 21.04
C GLU A 6 9.24 10.10 20.13
N GLU A 7 9.13 10.47 18.85
CA GLU A 7 8.15 9.89 17.92
C GLU A 7 8.84 9.12 16.78
N LEU A 8 8.27 7.97 16.42
CA LEU A 8 8.70 7.16 15.29
C LEU A 8 7.73 7.33 14.13
N TYR A 9 8.20 7.96 13.06
CA TYR A 9 7.45 8.15 11.83
C TYR A 9 7.75 7.02 10.85
N ILE A 10 6.71 6.37 10.34
CA ILE A 10 6.85 5.26 9.40
C ILE A 10 5.94 5.49 8.21
N THR A 11 6.51 5.36 7.01
CA THR A 11 5.79 5.36 5.74
C THR A 11 5.91 3.99 5.09
N LEU A 12 4.78 3.41 4.70
CA LEU A 12 4.68 2.15 3.98
C LEU A 12 3.98 2.40 2.64
N SER A 13 4.45 1.76 1.59
CA SER A 13 3.77 1.72 0.30
C SER A 13 3.92 0.34 -0.32
N VAL A 14 2.78 -0.28 -0.59
CA VAL A 14 2.66 -1.54 -1.34
C VAL A 14 1.46 -1.33 -2.25
N GLN A 15 1.68 -1.07 -3.54
CA GLN A 15 0.62 -0.70 -4.49
C GLN A 15 0.62 -1.55 -5.78
N PRO A 16 0.63 -2.90 -5.70
CA PRO A 16 0.50 -3.71 -6.90
C PRO A 16 -0.94 -3.67 -7.44
N ILE A 17 -1.08 -3.23 -8.69
CA ILE A 17 -2.27 -3.47 -9.50
C ILE A 17 -2.00 -4.70 -10.38
N PRO A 18 -2.81 -5.76 -10.30
CA PRO A 18 -2.63 -6.95 -11.12
C PRO A 18 -2.72 -6.63 -12.62
N LEU A 19 -1.73 -7.10 -13.39
CA LEU A 19 -1.66 -6.86 -14.85
C LEU A 19 -2.36 -7.94 -15.67
N TRP A 20 -2.94 -8.98 -15.04
CA TRP A 20 -3.48 -10.14 -15.76
C TRP A 20 -4.58 -9.74 -16.74
N ILE A 21 -5.46 -8.79 -16.38
CA ILE A 21 -6.52 -8.29 -17.28
C ILE A 21 -5.91 -7.74 -18.57
N MET A 22 -4.84 -6.94 -18.46
CA MET A 22 -4.12 -6.40 -19.62
C MET A 22 -3.48 -7.51 -20.46
N MET A 23 -2.92 -8.53 -19.82
CA MET A 23 -2.26 -9.66 -20.51
C MET A 23 -3.24 -10.55 -21.30
N TYR A 24 -4.54 -10.50 -21.00
CA TYR A 24 -5.58 -11.25 -21.72
C TYR A 24 -6.27 -10.43 -22.82
N LEU A 25 -5.83 -9.20 -23.09
CA LEU A 25 -6.41 -8.38 -24.15
C LEU A 25 -6.14 -9.02 -25.52
N SER A 26 -7.22 -9.22 -26.30
CA SER A 26 -7.11 -9.57 -27.70
C SER A 26 -6.67 -8.34 -28.52
N GLY A 27 -5.63 -8.48 -29.33
CA GLY A 27 -5.14 -7.41 -30.19
C GLY A 27 -3.67 -7.61 -30.55
N ASN A 28 -3.16 -6.73 -31.41
CA ASN A 28 -1.72 -6.66 -31.68
C ASN A 28 -1.15 -5.45 -30.92
N PHE A 29 -0.47 -5.72 -29.81
CA PHE A 29 0.21 -4.73 -28.97
C PHE A 29 1.73 -4.86 -29.04
N ASP A 30 2.24 -5.46 -30.11
CA ASP A 30 3.69 -5.54 -30.35
C ASP A 30 4.29 -4.12 -30.45
N ALA A 31 5.55 -3.97 -30.04
CA ALA A 31 6.25 -2.68 -30.09
C ALA A 31 6.35 -2.10 -31.52
N SER A 32 6.23 -2.93 -32.57
CA SER A 32 6.09 -2.44 -33.95
C SER A 32 4.81 -1.62 -34.20
N GLN A 33 3.86 -1.63 -33.26
CA GLN A 33 2.64 -0.81 -33.26
C GLN A 33 2.80 0.54 -32.54
N SER A 34 3.99 0.89 -32.04
CA SER A 34 4.24 2.23 -31.53
C SER A 34 3.94 3.30 -32.59
N TRP A 35 3.27 4.36 -32.15
CA TRP A 35 2.75 5.47 -32.94
C TRP A 35 1.70 5.05 -33.99
N LYS A 36 1.07 3.89 -33.82
CA LYS A 36 0.00 3.34 -34.68
C LYS A 36 -1.24 3.02 -33.85
N GLN A 37 -2.26 2.47 -34.51
CA GLN A 37 -3.55 2.17 -33.90
C GLN A 37 -3.45 1.26 -32.67
N GLY A 38 -2.55 0.25 -32.67
CA GLY A 38 -2.39 -0.66 -31.54
C GLY A 38 -1.99 0.04 -30.22
N GLU A 39 -1.18 1.10 -30.29
CA GLU A 39 -0.84 1.90 -29.11
C GLU A 39 -2.01 2.78 -28.64
N LEU A 40 -2.79 3.33 -29.59
CA LEU A 40 -4.00 4.09 -29.26
C LEU A 40 -5.06 3.21 -28.62
N ASP A 41 -5.25 1.99 -29.11
CA ASP A 41 -6.20 1.02 -28.57
C ASP A 41 -5.83 0.62 -27.14
N LEU A 42 -4.54 0.35 -26.88
CA LEU A 42 -4.04 0.09 -25.53
C LEU A 42 -4.23 1.31 -24.62
N SER A 43 -3.94 2.51 -25.10
CA SER A 43 -4.07 3.75 -24.31
C SER A 43 -5.53 4.02 -23.92
N ASN A 44 -6.45 3.84 -24.87
CA ASN A 44 -7.89 3.97 -24.62
C ASN A 44 -8.37 2.92 -23.60
N TRP A 45 -7.85 1.69 -23.71
CA TRP A 45 -8.17 0.65 -22.72
C TRP A 45 -7.65 1.02 -21.33
N LEU A 46 -6.41 1.51 -21.20
CA LEU A 46 -5.84 1.95 -19.93
C LEU A 46 -6.67 3.07 -19.30
N SER A 47 -7.09 4.07 -20.09
CA SER A 47 -7.89 5.19 -19.58
C SER A 47 -9.28 4.79 -19.10
N GLU A 48 -9.89 3.78 -19.72
CA GLU A 48 -11.25 3.34 -19.35
C GLU A 48 -11.27 2.27 -18.27
N ASN A 49 -10.18 1.52 -18.11
CA ASN A 49 -10.10 0.37 -17.20
C ASN A 49 -9.12 0.64 -16.07
N TYR A 50 -7.81 0.55 -16.36
CA TYR A 50 -6.75 0.64 -15.34
C TYR A 50 -6.79 1.94 -14.52
N CYS A 51 -6.97 3.08 -15.18
CA CYS A 51 -6.91 4.39 -14.51
C CYS A 51 -8.20 4.75 -13.75
N LYS A 52 -9.36 4.21 -14.18
CA LYS A 52 -10.66 4.53 -13.57
C LYS A 52 -11.07 3.54 -12.49
N ASN A 53 -10.81 2.26 -12.73
CA ASN A 53 -11.21 1.15 -11.87
C ASN A 53 -10.01 0.19 -11.73
N PRO A 54 -8.93 0.60 -11.04
CA PRO A 54 -7.82 -0.29 -10.75
C PRO A 54 -8.32 -1.51 -9.95
N ASP A 55 -7.75 -2.68 -10.22
CA ASP A 55 -8.01 -3.90 -9.43
C ASP A 55 -7.09 -3.93 -8.20
N ASP A 56 -7.22 -2.96 -7.30
CA ASP A 56 -6.36 -2.74 -6.14
C ASP A 56 -6.96 -3.19 -4.80
N ASN A 57 -8.12 -3.86 -4.83
CA ASN A 57 -8.80 -4.30 -3.60
C ASN A 57 -8.06 -5.39 -2.80
N THR A 58 -7.09 -6.08 -3.41
CA THR A 58 -6.37 -7.18 -2.75
C THR A 58 -5.28 -6.65 -1.82
N LEU A 59 -5.58 -6.63 -0.52
CA LEU A 59 -4.65 -6.18 0.52
C LEU A 59 -3.50 -7.17 0.77
N ARG A 60 -2.33 -6.65 1.13
CA ARG A 60 -1.15 -7.44 1.50
C ARG A 60 -0.68 -7.10 2.90
N LYS A 61 -0.19 -8.12 3.62
CA LYS A 61 0.18 -8.02 5.02
C LYS A 61 1.61 -7.50 5.19
N THR A 62 1.74 -6.41 5.94
CA THR A 62 2.98 -5.90 6.52
C THR A 62 2.90 -6.04 8.04
N VAL A 63 3.96 -6.55 8.67
CA VAL A 63 4.04 -6.68 10.13
C VAL A 63 5.20 -5.84 10.64
N LEU A 64 4.89 -4.84 11.45
CA LEU A 64 5.85 -4.05 12.18
C LEU A 64 5.95 -4.60 13.61
N THR A 65 7.18 -4.80 14.08
CA THR A 65 7.43 -5.17 15.48
C THR A 65 8.45 -4.20 16.08
N ILE A 66 8.07 -3.57 17.18
CA ILE A 66 8.94 -2.69 17.97
C ILE A 66 9.22 -3.41 19.29
N ASN A 67 10.50 -3.70 19.54
CA ASN A 67 10.96 -4.30 20.78
C ASN A 67 11.63 -3.24 21.66
N GLY A 68 11.54 -3.41 22.98
CA GLY A 68 12.23 -2.54 23.93
C GLY A 68 11.56 -1.19 24.09
N SER A 69 10.24 -1.11 23.89
CA SER A 69 9.50 0.06 24.35
C SER A 69 9.58 0.09 25.88
N THR A 70 10.34 1.05 26.41
CA THR A 70 10.59 1.23 27.85
C THR A 70 9.39 1.79 28.60
N ASN A 71 8.32 2.15 27.87
CA ASN A 71 7.08 2.64 28.42
C ASN A 71 6.28 1.48 29.00
N THR A 72 5.70 1.69 30.18
CA THR A 72 4.79 0.73 30.82
C THR A 72 3.40 0.68 30.16
N GLU A 73 3.17 1.55 29.17
CA GLU A 73 1.92 1.74 28.46
C GLU A 73 2.05 1.33 26.98
N LYS A 74 0.94 0.88 26.40
CA LYS A 74 0.85 0.58 24.96
C LYS A 74 1.18 1.86 24.16
N PRO A 75 2.05 1.79 23.13
CA PRO A 75 2.28 2.90 22.22
C PRO A 75 0.97 3.46 21.65
N LYS A 76 0.82 4.77 21.66
CA LYS A 76 -0.29 5.46 20.98
C LYS A 76 0.16 5.73 19.55
N ILE A 77 -0.68 5.37 18.59
CA ILE A 77 -0.41 5.63 17.17
C ILE A 77 -1.53 6.46 16.58
N ASN A 78 -1.17 7.34 15.65
CA ASN A 78 -2.06 7.82 14.62
C ASN A 78 -1.69 7.10 13.33
N ILE A 79 -2.71 6.68 12.58
CA ILE A 79 -2.51 6.00 11.30
C ILE A 79 -3.41 6.62 10.25
N THR A 80 -2.83 6.92 9.10
CA THR A 80 -3.53 7.44 7.92
C THR A 80 -3.07 6.67 6.69
N GLY A 81 -3.85 6.73 5.61
CA GLY A 81 -3.53 6.00 4.39
C GLY A 81 -4.58 6.20 3.31
N ASP A 82 -4.37 5.51 2.19
CA ASP A 82 -5.31 5.52 1.07
C ASP A 82 -6.68 5.01 1.54
N LYS A 83 -7.72 5.79 1.25
CA LYS A 83 -9.09 5.50 1.71
C LYS A 83 -9.52 4.12 1.21
N ASP A 84 -10.11 3.31 2.10
CA ASP A 84 -10.61 1.96 1.81
C ASP A 84 -9.52 0.93 1.41
N HIS A 85 -8.23 1.30 1.46
CA HIS A 85 -7.10 0.49 0.99
C HIS A 85 -6.16 0.02 2.11
N TYR A 86 -6.60 0.09 3.37
CA TYR A 86 -5.89 -0.53 4.48
C TYR A 86 -6.81 -0.87 5.65
N ASN A 87 -6.39 -1.85 6.44
CA ASN A 87 -6.87 -2.10 7.79
C ASN A 87 -5.71 -2.56 8.67
N TYR A 88 -5.88 -2.52 9.99
CA TYR A 88 -4.82 -2.88 10.90
C TYR A 88 -5.32 -3.46 12.22
N THR A 89 -4.44 -4.18 12.89
CA THR A 89 -4.61 -4.68 14.26
C THR A 89 -3.34 -4.42 15.07
N GLU A 90 -3.51 -4.20 16.37
CA GLU A 90 -2.41 -3.92 17.29
C GLU A 90 -2.36 -4.95 18.41
N GLU A 91 -1.15 -5.38 18.75
CA GLU A 91 -0.86 -6.23 19.90
C GLU A 91 0.21 -5.58 20.78
N TRP A 92 0.01 -5.62 22.09
CA TRP A 92 0.96 -5.09 23.07
C TRP A 92 1.22 -6.10 24.17
N ASN A 93 2.48 -6.46 24.36
CA ASN A 93 2.94 -7.24 25.49
C ASN A 93 3.71 -6.32 26.45
N LYS A 94 3.08 -6.04 27.60
CA LYS A 94 3.62 -5.18 28.65
C LYS A 94 4.85 -5.77 29.33
N ASP A 95 4.90 -7.09 29.51
CA ASP A 95 6.00 -7.76 30.23
C ASP A 95 7.30 -7.72 29.43
N THR A 96 7.20 -7.80 28.10
CA THR A 96 8.36 -7.77 27.20
C THR A 96 8.61 -6.41 26.55
N GLY A 97 7.72 -5.44 26.76
CA GLY A 97 7.77 -4.15 26.06
C GLY A 97 7.65 -4.27 24.53
N LYS A 98 6.92 -5.28 24.03
CA LYS A 98 6.83 -5.61 22.60
C LYS A 98 5.51 -5.13 22.01
N TYR A 99 5.60 -4.26 21.02
CA TYR A 99 4.46 -3.80 20.22
C TYR A 99 4.49 -4.42 18.83
N THR A 100 3.36 -4.95 18.38
CA THR A 100 3.20 -5.50 17.03
C THR A 100 2.01 -4.83 16.35
N LEU A 101 2.27 -4.25 15.18
CA LEU A 101 1.25 -3.66 14.32
C LEU A 101 1.18 -4.50 13.04
N THR A 102 0.05 -5.14 12.80
CA THR A 102 -0.24 -5.86 11.55
C THR A 102 -1.11 -4.97 10.69
N ILE A 103 -0.66 -4.69 9.47
CA ILE A 103 -1.35 -3.83 8.51
C ILE A 103 -1.61 -4.66 7.26
N ASN A 104 -2.86 -4.76 6.84
CA ASN A 104 -3.18 -5.25 5.51
C ASN A 104 -3.45 -4.02 4.65
N HIS A 105 -2.64 -3.77 3.62
CA HIS A 105 -2.77 -2.60 2.77
C HIS A 105 -2.47 -2.91 1.30
N ASN A 106 -3.10 -2.15 0.39
CA ASN A 106 -2.73 -2.04 -1.01
C ASN A 106 -2.78 -0.56 -1.38
N GLY A 107 -1.77 0.17 -0.94
CA GLY A 107 -1.85 1.61 -0.78
C GLY A 107 -0.72 2.12 0.09
N TYR A 108 -0.71 3.44 0.18
CA TYR A 108 0.08 4.19 1.12
C TYR A 108 -0.49 4.09 2.54
N VAL A 109 0.39 3.96 3.53
CA VAL A 109 0.06 4.04 4.95
C VAL A 109 1.15 4.83 5.69
N ASN A 110 0.73 5.75 6.56
CA ASN A 110 1.58 6.52 7.46
C ASN A 110 1.24 6.24 8.91
N ILE A 111 2.26 6.20 9.74
CA ILE A 111 2.14 6.01 11.19
C ILE A 111 2.97 7.11 11.88
N PHE A 112 2.38 7.77 12.88
CA PHE A 112 3.01 8.82 13.70
C PHE A 112 2.40 8.95 15.09
#